data_AF-A0A142XRJ5-F1
#
_entry.id   AF-A0A142XRJ5-F1
#
_cell.length_a   1.000
_cell.length_b   1.000
_cell.length_c   1.000
_cell.angle_alpha   90.00
_cell.angle_beta   90.00
_cell.angle_gamma   90.00
#
_symmetry.space_group_name_H-M   'P 1'
#
loop_
_entity.id
_entity.type
_entity.pdbx_description
1 polymer ?
#
loop_
_entity_poly.entity_id
_entity_poly.type
_entity_poly.pdbx_seq_one_letter_code
_entity_poly.pdbx_strand_id
1 'polypeptide(L)'
;MVAQTSSAGGDRAPKRTPAAFLRPGDMVRVLTAPVAAPCVIVAVIYEHRLHGVFVLYRIAAGTVELLIDPANVVLIGEAATAPAHGPMCECGDDAADPAAEAVATAEPTEPEGTIEWARTSGGTAWVSSDGRFQIAAEKEGFVAQDLWCGARLKPAILTSASAWCEARKEGQPLKWKEDRSGYSANLPNARFRVNRVGADRFQAVDCRFSYTHRLHQSPIFDSLEPAQRWCEVRAACQVEGEGATATLHYVGPIPF
;
A
#
# COMPACT_ATOMS: atom_id res chain seq x y z
N MET A 1 -53.96 -27.91 34.61
CA MET A 1 -54.08 -27.13 33.36
C MET A 1 -52.74 -26.43 33.17
N VAL A 2 -52.09 -26.68 32.03
CA VAL A 2 -50.63 -26.54 31.83
C VAL A 2 -50.19 -25.07 31.86
N ALA A 3 -49.20 -24.75 32.70
CA ALA A 3 -48.51 -23.46 32.66
C ALA A 3 -47.51 -23.46 31.50
N GLN A 4 -47.80 -22.70 30.44
CA GLN A 4 -46.83 -22.39 29.40
C GLN A 4 -45.83 -21.34 29.93
N THR A 5 -44.62 -21.79 30.25
CA THR A 5 -43.45 -20.92 30.38
C THR A 5 -42.98 -20.53 28.98
N SER A 6 -43.41 -19.37 28.49
CA SER A 6 -42.78 -18.75 27.32
C SER A 6 -41.38 -18.29 27.70
N SER A 7 -40.40 -19.10 27.31
CA SER A 7 -38.99 -18.73 27.19
C SER A 7 -38.85 -17.65 26.12
N ALA A 8 -39.01 -16.39 26.51
CA ALA A 8 -38.51 -15.25 25.76
C ALA A 8 -36.99 -15.14 25.98
N GLY A 9 -36.27 -16.17 25.53
CA GLY A 9 -34.85 -16.06 25.24
C GLY A 9 -34.73 -15.09 24.08
N GLY A 10 -34.48 -13.82 24.40
CA GLY A 10 -34.18 -12.79 23.43
C GLY A 10 -32.83 -13.09 22.79
N ASP A 11 -32.80 -14.06 21.86
CA ASP A 11 -31.82 -14.08 20.79
C ASP A 11 -32.04 -12.80 20.00
N ARG A 12 -31.33 -11.75 20.43
CA ARG A 12 -31.11 -10.58 19.59
C ARG A 12 -30.36 -11.11 18.38
N ALA A 13 -31.10 -11.41 17.32
CA ALA A 13 -30.56 -11.52 15.98
C ALA A 13 -29.55 -10.37 15.81
N PRO A 14 -28.28 -10.65 15.47
CA PRO A 14 -27.29 -9.61 15.34
C PRO A 14 -27.85 -8.59 14.36
N LYS A 15 -28.05 -7.36 14.84
CA LYS A 15 -28.53 -6.25 14.02
C LYS A 15 -27.64 -6.25 12.79
N ARG A 16 -28.22 -6.53 11.63
CA ARG A 16 -27.57 -6.31 10.34
C ARG A 16 -27.36 -4.81 10.21
N THR A 17 -26.23 -4.34 10.73
CA THR A 17 -25.74 -3.01 10.44
C THR A 17 -25.48 -2.98 8.94
N PRO A 18 -26.05 -2.03 8.18
CA PRO A 18 -25.78 -1.91 6.76
C PRO A 18 -24.28 -1.68 6.59
N ALA A 19 -23.60 -2.66 5.97
CA ALA A 19 -22.19 -2.65 5.56
C ALA A 19 -21.36 -1.54 6.20
N ALA A 20 -21.20 -1.59 7.53
CA ALA A 20 -20.27 -0.71 8.20
C ALA A 20 -18.90 -1.14 7.71
N PHE A 21 -18.26 -0.28 6.91
CA PHE A 21 -16.97 -0.52 6.29
C PHE A 21 -16.01 -1.08 7.33
N LEU A 22 -15.70 -2.37 7.20
CA LEU A 22 -14.74 -3.04 8.08
C LEU A 22 -13.39 -2.40 7.84
N ARG A 23 -12.73 -1.95 8.91
CA ARG A 23 -11.45 -1.26 8.84
C ARG A 23 -10.30 -2.25 8.94
N PRO A 24 -9.15 -1.95 8.33
CA PRO A 24 -7.94 -2.70 8.61
C PRO A 24 -7.68 -2.77 10.13
N GLY A 25 -7.48 -3.98 10.65
CA GLY A 25 -7.33 -4.24 12.09
C GLY A 25 -8.60 -4.62 12.85
N ASP A 26 -9.78 -4.60 12.23
CA ASP A 26 -11.00 -5.15 12.87
C ASP A 26 -10.91 -6.68 13.02
N MET A 27 -11.45 -7.19 14.13
CA MET A 27 -11.59 -8.62 14.41
C MET A 27 -12.95 -9.13 13.94
N VAL A 28 -12.97 -10.16 13.11
CA VAL A 28 -14.19 -10.63 12.44
C VAL A 28 -14.37 -12.15 12.48
N ARG A 29 -15.61 -12.62 12.43
CA ARG A 29 -16.01 -14.03 12.37
C ARG A 29 -16.56 -14.34 10.98
N VAL A 30 -16.11 -15.43 10.36
CA VAL A 30 -16.74 -15.94 9.14
C VAL A 30 -17.98 -16.76 9.50
N LEU A 31 -19.09 -16.49 8.82
CA LEU A 31 -20.34 -17.22 9.00
C LEU A 31 -20.40 -18.51 8.18
N THR A 32 -19.72 -18.55 7.03
CA THR A 32 -19.78 -19.65 6.06
C THR A 32 -18.39 -19.91 5.47
N ALA A 33 -17.63 -20.83 6.05
CA ALA A 33 -16.45 -21.40 5.41
C ALA A 33 -16.78 -22.84 4.95
N PRO A 34 -16.53 -23.22 3.67
CA PRO A 34 -16.72 -24.58 3.19
C PRO A 34 -15.68 -25.58 3.73
N VAL A 35 -14.68 -25.11 4.47
CA VAL A 35 -13.63 -25.93 5.07
C VAL A 35 -13.69 -25.75 6.59
N ALA A 36 -13.66 -26.88 7.30
CA ALA A 36 -13.97 -27.08 8.70
C ALA A 36 -13.50 -25.99 9.70
N ALA A 37 -14.35 -25.81 10.72
CA ALA A 37 -14.22 -24.98 11.93
C ALA A 37 -14.56 -23.48 11.79
N PRO A 38 -15.29 -22.91 12.76
CA PRO A 38 -15.50 -21.47 12.85
C PRO A 38 -14.17 -20.79 13.20
N CYS A 39 -13.41 -20.42 12.18
CA CYS A 39 -12.16 -19.70 12.36
C CYS A 39 -12.45 -18.24 12.78
N VAL A 40 -11.80 -17.80 13.85
CA VAL A 40 -11.76 -16.37 14.22
C VAL A 40 -10.71 -15.70 13.34
N ILE A 41 -11.11 -14.70 12.57
CA ILE A 41 -10.19 -13.90 11.76
C ILE A 41 -9.75 -12.72 12.61
N VAL A 42 -8.44 -12.62 12.83
CA VAL A 42 -7.86 -11.69 13.80
C VAL A 42 -7.57 -10.31 13.19
N ALA A 43 -7.47 -10.18 11.87
CA ALA A 43 -7.27 -8.87 11.24
C ALA A 43 -7.74 -8.80 9.77
N VAL A 44 -8.44 -7.72 9.43
CA VAL A 44 -8.62 -7.27 8.03
C VAL A 44 -7.33 -6.58 7.58
N ILE A 45 -6.77 -6.97 6.44
CA ILE A 45 -5.50 -6.40 5.93
C ILE A 45 -5.73 -5.48 4.73
N TYR A 46 -6.72 -5.76 3.88
CA TYR A 46 -6.90 -5.01 2.65
C TYR A 46 -8.36 -5.02 2.13
N GLU A 47 -8.84 -3.87 1.69
CA GLU A 47 -10.15 -3.69 1.03
C GLU A 47 -9.91 -3.51 -0.48
N HIS A 48 -10.45 -4.40 -1.33
CA HIS A 48 -10.33 -4.27 -2.78
C HIS A 48 -11.70 -4.02 -3.41
N ARG A 49 -11.87 -2.90 -4.10
CA ARG A 49 -13.13 -2.55 -4.77
C ARG A 49 -13.04 -2.76 -6.28
N LEU A 50 -13.53 -3.90 -6.77
CA LEU A 50 -13.73 -4.13 -8.19
C LEU A 50 -15.18 -4.58 -8.41
N HIS A 51 -15.97 -3.73 -9.08
CA HIS A 51 -17.36 -4.00 -9.52
C HIS A 51 -18.30 -4.63 -8.46
N GLY A 52 -18.14 -4.22 -7.20
CA GLY A 52 -18.82 -4.75 -6.03
C GLY A 52 -17.92 -4.59 -4.80
N VAL A 53 -18.48 -4.63 -3.58
CA VAL A 53 -17.69 -4.55 -2.35
C VAL A 53 -17.24 -5.96 -1.97
N PHE A 54 -15.99 -6.32 -2.30
CA PHE A 54 -15.37 -7.57 -1.86
C PHE A 54 -14.26 -7.23 -0.84
N VAL A 55 -14.11 -8.03 0.22
CA VAL A 55 -13.11 -7.79 1.27
C VAL A 55 -12.15 -8.97 1.31
N LEU A 56 -10.85 -8.69 1.31
CA LEU A 56 -9.80 -9.71 1.45
C LEU A 56 -9.44 -9.86 2.92
N TYR A 57 -9.57 -11.08 3.43
CA TYR A 57 -9.26 -11.42 4.81
C TYR A 57 -8.02 -12.30 4.88
N ARG A 58 -7.11 -12.01 5.81
CA ARG A 58 -6.03 -12.93 6.16
C ARG A 58 -6.33 -13.54 7.52
N ILE A 59 -6.48 -14.85 7.58
CA ILE A 59 -6.81 -15.54 8.83
C ILE A 59 -5.51 -15.78 9.60
N ALA A 60 -5.46 -15.41 10.88
CA ALA A 60 -4.27 -15.58 11.72
C ALA A 60 -3.94 -17.04 12.11
N ALA A 61 -4.62 -18.03 11.50
CA ALA A 61 -4.35 -19.45 11.68
C ALA A 61 -3.42 -20.03 10.59
N GLY A 62 -2.57 -19.19 9.99
CA GLY A 62 -1.58 -19.60 8.98
C GLY A 62 -1.37 -18.55 7.89
N THR A 63 -0.47 -18.84 6.94
CA THR A 63 -0.17 -18.00 5.77
C THR A 63 -1.27 -17.99 4.70
N VAL A 64 -2.51 -18.34 5.06
CA VAL A 64 -3.62 -18.49 4.11
C VAL A 64 -4.38 -17.17 4.00
N GLU A 65 -4.35 -16.59 2.81
CA GLU A 65 -5.16 -15.45 2.42
C GLU A 65 -6.45 -15.95 1.78
N LEU A 66 -7.60 -15.41 2.20
CA LEU A 66 -8.92 -15.78 1.70
C LEU A 66 -9.68 -14.55 1.22
N LEU A 67 -10.25 -14.65 0.02
CA LEU A 67 -11.17 -13.66 -0.51
C LEU A 67 -12.59 -14.08 -0.10
N ILE A 68 -13.28 -13.26 0.71
CA ILE A 68 -14.60 -13.59 1.25
C ILE A 68 -15.53 -12.39 1.01
N ASP A 69 -16.78 -12.68 0.60
CA ASP A 69 -17.81 -11.63 0.50
C ASP A 69 -18.12 -11.08 1.90
N PRO A 70 -18.13 -9.75 2.12
CA PRO A 70 -18.44 -9.15 3.42
C PRO A 70 -19.81 -9.54 3.97
N ALA A 71 -20.76 -9.98 3.15
CA ALA A 71 -22.05 -10.52 3.60
C ALA A 71 -21.91 -11.81 4.43
N ASN A 72 -20.77 -12.51 4.34
CA ASN A 72 -20.47 -13.75 5.06
C ASN A 72 -19.59 -13.53 6.29
N VAL A 73 -19.45 -12.29 6.77
CA VAL A 73 -18.57 -11.92 7.88
C VAL A 73 -19.32 -11.07 8.91
N VAL A 74 -19.02 -11.29 10.19
CA VAL A 74 -19.58 -10.54 11.32
C VAL A 74 -18.46 -9.97 12.17
N LEU A 75 -18.52 -8.67 12.45
CA LEU A 75 -17.60 -7.99 13.37
C LEU A 75 -17.74 -8.55 14.79
N ILE A 76 -16.63 -8.92 15.42
CA ILE A 76 -16.57 -9.39 16.81
C ILE A 76 -15.83 -8.39 17.72
N GLY A 77 -14.94 -7.58 17.15
CA GLY A 77 -14.25 -6.52 17.87
C GLY A 77 -13.73 -5.46 16.91
N GLU A 78 -13.91 -4.20 17.28
CA GLU A 78 -13.39 -3.07 16.52
C GLU A 78 -11.88 -2.92 16.76
N ALA A 79 -11.15 -2.48 15.74
CA ALA A 79 -9.77 -2.07 15.88
C ALA A 79 -9.66 -0.99 16.97
N ALA A 80 -8.69 -1.13 17.88
CA ALA A 80 -8.46 -0.13 18.91
C ALA A 80 -8.21 1.23 18.25
N THR A 81 -9.13 2.18 18.47
CA THR A 81 -8.93 3.56 18.07
C THR A 81 -7.71 4.09 18.82
N ALA A 82 -6.69 4.54 18.07
CA ALA A 82 -5.55 5.23 18.66
C ALA A 82 -6.08 6.35 19.57
N PRO A 83 -5.57 6.49 20.80
CA PRO A 83 -6.14 7.41 21.77
C PRO A 83 -6.08 8.85 21.25
N ALA A 84 -7.25 9.50 21.24
CA ALA A 84 -7.37 10.93 21.05
C ALA A 84 -6.61 11.64 22.18
N HIS A 85 -5.83 12.67 21.83
CA HIS A 85 -5.13 13.53 22.77
C HIS A 85 -6.00 13.89 23.99
N GLY A 86 -5.55 13.46 25.16
CA GLY A 86 -6.08 13.83 26.47
C GLY A 86 -5.09 14.68 27.26
N PRO A 87 -5.58 15.51 28.21
CA PRO A 87 -4.99 16.80 28.57
C PRO A 87 -3.86 16.72 29.61
N MET A 88 -3.19 17.87 29.76
CA MET A 88 -2.26 18.20 30.83
C MET A 88 -2.63 17.57 32.18
N CYS A 89 -1.66 16.89 32.80
CA CYS A 89 -1.60 16.69 34.24
C CYS A 89 -0.19 17.08 34.70
N GLU A 90 -0.16 18.02 35.65
CA GLU A 90 1.00 18.37 36.48
C GLU A 90 1.36 17.23 37.45
N CYS A 91 2.38 17.50 38.28
CA CYS A 91 3.09 16.66 39.25
C CYS A 91 4.33 16.01 38.64
N GLY A 92 5.53 16.13 39.17
CA GLY A 92 6.03 16.70 40.42
C GLY A 92 7.46 16.16 40.59
N ASP A 93 8.31 16.94 41.26
CA ASP A 93 9.65 16.50 41.68
C ASP A 93 9.57 15.19 42.48
N ASP A 94 10.39 14.19 42.13
CA ASP A 94 11.47 13.69 42.99
C ASP A 94 12.08 12.38 42.48
N ALA A 95 13.36 12.24 42.84
CA ALA A 95 14.11 11.01 43.07
C ALA A 95 14.58 10.18 41.86
N ALA A 96 15.91 10.27 41.70
CA ALA A 96 16.83 9.39 41.00
C ALA A 96 16.39 7.92 40.84
N ASP A 97 16.49 7.44 39.60
CA ASP A 97 16.60 6.02 39.25
C ASP A 97 17.86 5.78 38.41
N PRO A 98 18.42 4.55 38.45
CA PRO A 98 19.84 4.27 38.21
C PRO A 98 20.21 4.35 36.74
N ALA A 99 21.51 4.61 36.50
CA ALA A 99 22.13 4.65 35.19
C ALA A 99 21.77 3.40 34.36
N ALA A 100 20.83 3.58 33.43
CA ALA A 100 20.58 2.63 32.37
C ALA A 100 21.86 2.52 31.53
N GLU A 101 22.44 1.33 31.50
CA GLU A 101 23.47 0.96 30.54
C GLU A 101 23.00 1.39 29.15
N ALA A 102 23.85 2.19 28.49
CA ALA A 102 23.62 2.61 27.11
C ALA A 102 23.58 1.37 26.23
N VAL A 103 22.37 0.90 25.92
CA VAL A 103 22.13 -0.06 24.84
C VAL A 103 22.74 0.56 23.60
N ALA A 104 23.82 -0.05 23.11
CA ALA A 104 24.45 0.31 21.85
C ALA A 104 23.35 0.40 20.80
N THR A 105 23.15 1.60 20.27
CA THR A 105 22.16 1.88 19.23
C THR A 105 22.64 1.14 17.98
N ALA A 106 22.12 -0.07 17.78
CA ALA A 106 22.40 -0.86 16.59
C ALA A 106 22.11 0.03 15.37
N GLU A 107 23.11 0.17 14.50
CA GLU A 107 22.93 0.93 13.26
C GLU A 107 21.72 0.35 12.50
N PRO A 108 20.85 1.21 11.93
CA PRO A 108 19.68 0.74 11.20
C PRO A 108 20.09 -0.22 10.09
N THR A 109 19.65 -1.48 10.20
CA THR A 109 19.88 -2.53 9.20
C THR A 109 19.28 -2.11 7.86
N GLU A 110 19.99 -2.42 6.77
CA GLU A 110 19.53 -2.18 5.40
C GLU A 110 18.19 -2.89 5.10
N PRO A 111 17.31 -2.34 4.24
CA PRO A 111 16.07 -3.02 3.87
C PRO A 111 16.36 -4.33 3.12
N GLU A 112 15.70 -5.41 3.53
CA GLU A 112 15.86 -6.74 2.92
C GLU A 112 15.20 -6.82 1.54
N GLY A 113 15.78 -7.56 0.59
CA GLY A 113 15.15 -7.82 -0.71
C GLY A 113 16.14 -8.00 -1.85
N THR A 114 15.64 -7.81 -3.07
CA THR A 114 16.40 -7.79 -4.33
C THR A 114 16.67 -6.38 -4.84
N ILE A 115 15.94 -5.37 -4.35
CA ILE A 115 16.22 -3.96 -4.63
C ILE A 115 17.55 -3.58 -3.98
N GLU A 116 18.47 -3.05 -4.77
CA GLU A 116 19.72 -2.49 -4.26
C GLU A 116 19.45 -1.11 -3.65
N TRP A 117 19.77 -0.96 -2.37
CA TRP A 117 19.52 0.27 -1.62
C TRP A 117 20.81 1.07 -1.41
N ALA A 118 20.72 2.38 -1.57
CA ALA A 118 21.75 3.33 -1.19
C ALA A 118 21.22 4.24 -0.08
N ARG A 119 22.01 4.44 0.97
CA ARG A 119 21.65 5.32 2.08
C ARG A 119 21.88 6.78 1.70
N THR A 120 20.94 7.67 2.00
CA THR A 120 21.09 9.10 1.71
C THR A 120 22.15 9.75 2.60
N SER A 121 22.76 10.83 2.11
CA SER A 121 23.68 11.68 2.88
C SER A 121 22.93 12.35 4.03
N GLY A 122 22.91 11.69 5.19
CA GLY A 122 22.07 12.04 6.34
C GLY A 122 21.55 10.81 7.09
N GLY A 123 21.61 9.63 6.49
CA GLY A 123 21.38 8.35 7.17
C GLY A 123 19.93 8.02 7.49
N THR A 124 18.98 8.91 7.21
CA THR A 124 17.56 8.78 7.58
C THR A 124 16.69 8.17 6.47
N ALA A 125 17.23 7.98 5.26
CA ALA A 125 16.49 7.34 4.18
C ALA A 125 17.39 6.39 3.36
N TRP A 126 16.74 5.39 2.78
CA TRP A 126 17.28 4.52 1.74
C TRP A 126 16.57 4.83 0.43
N VAL A 127 17.32 4.85 -0.66
CA VAL A 127 16.83 5.09 -2.03
C VAL A 127 17.31 3.95 -2.90
N SER A 128 16.45 3.42 -3.78
CA SER A 128 16.86 2.38 -4.72
C SER A 128 17.89 2.91 -5.73
N SER A 129 18.73 2.04 -6.27
CA SER A 129 19.78 2.42 -7.23
C SER A 129 19.26 3.13 -8.49
N ASP A 130 18.03 2.82 -8.92
CA ASP A 130 17.33 3.48 -10.03
C ASP A 130 16.57 4.77 -9.64
N GLY A 131 16.66 5.17 -8.37
CA GLY A 131 16.01 6.36 -7.83
C GLY A 131 14.48 6.27 -7.77
N ARG A 132 13.89 5.08 -7.93
CA ARG A 132 12.44 4.89 -7.91
C ARG A 132 11.87 4.84 -6.51
N PHE A 133 12.41 4.00 -5.65
CA PHE A 133 11.87 3.76 -4.32
C PHE A 133 12.65 4.55 -3.29
N GLN A 134 11.93 5.01 -2.27
CA GLN A 134 12.52 5.62 -1.08
C GLN A 134 11.85 5.06 0.16
N ILE A 135 12.65 4.66 1.14
CA ILE A 135 12.18 4.34 2.49
C ILE A 135 12.83 5.36 3.42
N ALA A 136 12.03 6.19 4.08
CA ALA A 136 12.51 7.19 5.03
C ALA A 136 12.03 6.87 6.45
N ALA A 137 12.91 7.02 7.43
CA ALA A 137 12.54 6.98 8.84
C ALA A 137 11.80 8.27 9.24
N GLU A 138 10.66 8.11 9.88
CA GLU A 138 9.84 9.17 10.47
C GLU A 138 9.59 8.88 11.95
N LYS A 139 8.95 9.81 12.68
CA LYS A 139 8.73 9.71 14.13
C LYS A 139 7.96 8.45 14.56
N GLU A 140 7.05 7.98 13.71
CA GLU A 140 6.11 6.88 14.02
C GLU A 140 6.45 5.58 13.28
N GLY A 141 7.57 5.51 12.56
CA GLY A 141 7.97 4.34 11.78
C GLY A 141 8.66 4.73 10.48
N PHE A 142 8.43 3.95 9.43
CA PHE A 142 8.99 4.19 8.10
C PHE A 142 7.90 4.57 7.10
N VAL A 143 8.27 5.43 6.16
CA VAL A 143 7.45 5.77 4.99
C VAL A 143 8.13 5.22 3.75
N ALA A 144 7.44 4.30 3.06
CA ALA A 144 7.86 3.82 1.75
C ALA A 144 7.17 4.64 0.66
N GLN A 145 7.90 5.00 -0.38
CA GLN A 145 7.41 5.79 -1.49
C GLN A 145 7.91 5.24 -2.82
N ASP A 146 7.02 5.17 -3.80
CA ASP A 146 7.37 5.01 -5.21
C ASP A 146 7.32 6.40 -5.86
N LEU A 147 8.50 6.94 -6.18
CA LEU A 147 8.66 8.29 -6.73
C LEU A 147 8.19 8.39 -8.18
N TRP A 148 8.02 7.26 -8.88
CA TRP A 148 7.62 7.27 -10.29
C TRP A 148 6.10 7.32 -10.47
N CYS A 149 5.33 6.76 -9.53
CA CYS A 149 3.87 6.88 -9.52
C CYS A 149 3.31 7.77 -8.40
N GLY A 150 4.13 8.15 -7.42
CA GLY A 150 3.72 8.98 -6.27
C GLY A 150 2.98 8.20 -5.17
N ALA A 151 2.88 6.87 -5.28
CA ALA A 151 2.27 6.02 -4.27
C ALA A 151 3.12 5.98 -2.99
N ARG A 152 2.44 5.88 -1.84
CA ARG A 152 3.09 5.88 -0.52
C ARG A 152 2.45 4.86 0.40
N LEU A 153 3.27 4.21 1.22
CA LEU A 153 2.84 3.43 2.38
C LEU A 153 3.31 4.14 3.65
N LYS A 154 2.37 4.48 4.54
CA LYS A 154 2.66 5.09 5.83
C LYS A 154 1.55 4.79 6.85
N PRO A 155 1.89 4.70 8.16
CA PRO A 155 3.20 4.31 8.70
C PRO A 155 3.44 2.80 8.50
N ALA A 156 4.71 2.37 8.40
CA ALA A 156 5.08 0.96 8.27
C ALA A 156 6.32 0.60 9.09
N ILE A 157 6.48 -0.67 9.43
CA ILE A 157 7.77 -1.21 9.88
C ILE A 157 8.69 -1.43 8.65
N LEU A 158 10.02 -1.42 8.85
CA LEU A 158 11.00 -1.50 7.77
C LEU A 158 10.78 -2.70 6.84
N THR A 159 10.50 -3.88 7.40
CA THR A 159 10.23 -5.11 6.63
C THR A 159 9.00 -4.97 5.74
N SER A 160 7.92 -4.36 6.25
CA SER A 160 6.70 -4.12 5.47
C SER A 160 6.90 -3.04 4.40
N ALA A 161 7.69 -2.00 4.71
CA ALA A 161 8.09 -0.99 3.73
C ALA A 161 8.89 -1.61 2.58
N SER A 162 9.86 -2.48 2.88
CA SER A 162 10.66 -3.17 1.87
C SER A 162 9.82 -4.13 1.02
N ALA A 163 9.01 -4.97 1.66
CA ALA A 163 8.10 -5.89 0.97
C ALA A 163 7.11 -5.16 0.04
N TRP A 164 6.65 -3.97 0.46
CA TRP A 164 5.78 -3.13 -0.36
C TRP A 164 6.47 -2.59 -1.62
N CYS A 165 7.75 -2.23 -1.54
CA CYS A 165 8.57 -1.85 -2.69
C CYS A 165 8.83 -3.05 -3.62
N GLU A 166 9.20 -4.19 -3.05
CA GLU A 166 9.45 -5.44 -3.79
C GLU A 166 8.24 -5.89 -4.61
N ALA A 167 7.03 -5.85 -4.02
CA ALA A 167 5.79 -6.19 -4.70
C ALA A 167 5.46 -5.28 -5.90
N ARG A 168 6.13 -4.12 -5.99
CA ARG A 168 5.90 -3.10 -7.02
C ARG A 168 7.06 -2.97 -7.99
N LYS A 169 8.18 -3.67 -7.78
CA LYS A 169 9.39 -3.46 -8.59
C LYS A 169 9.15 -3.74 -10.07
N GLU A 170 8.26 -4.68 -10.37
CA GLU A 170 7.90 -5.02 -11.75
C GLU A 170 6.92 -4.00 -12.33
N GLY A 171 7.12 -3.65 -13.60
CA GLY A 171 6.18 -2.86 -14.39
C GLY A 171 5.30 -3.74 -15.27
N GLN A 172 4.39 -3.12 -16.02
CA GLN A 172 3.71 -3.76 -17.14
C GLN A 172 4.64 -3.77 -18.36
N PRO A 173 5.10 -4.93 -18.86
CA PRO A 173 5.97 -4.96 -20.03
C PRO A 173 5.28 -4.33 -21.23
N LEU A 174 5.98 -3.40 -21.91
CA LEU A 174 5.44 -2.66 -23.04
C LEU A 174 6.09 -3.10 -24.36
N LYS A 175 5.28 -3.20 -25.42
CA LYS A 175 5.78 -3.44 -26.77
C LYS A 175 6.18 -2.11 -27.42
N TRP A 176 7.49 -1.85 -27.40
CA TRP A 176 8.06 -0.62 -27.93
C TRP A 176 8.19 -0.65 -29.46
N LYS A 177 7.88 0.48 -30.08
CA LYS A 177 8.15 0.77 -31.49
C LYS A 177 9.01 2.02 -31.57
N GLU A 178 10.10 1.93 -32.31
CA GLU A 178 10.95 3.08 -32.62
C GLU A 178 10.40 3.85 -33.82
N ASP A 179 10.36 5.17 -33.69
CA ASP A 179 9.98 6.10 -34.76
C ASP A 179 10.96 7.29 -34.82
N ARG A 180 10.75 8.21 -35.77
CA ARG A 180 11.65 9.37 -35.96
C ARG A 180 11.74 10.31 -34.74
N SER A 181 10.79 10.21 -33.80
CA SER A 181 10.69 11.07 -32.62
C SER A 181 11.12 10.38 -31.32
N GLY A 182 11.48 9.09 -31.38
CA GLY A 182 11.92 8.31 -30.24
C GLY A 182 11.25 6.94 -30.19
N TYR A 183 10.84 6.52 -28.99
CA TYR A 183 10.19 5.23 -28.77
C TYR A 183 8.76 5.46 -28.31
N SER A 184 7.83 4.61 -28.75
CA SER A 184 6.46 4.65 -28.27
C SER A 184 5.88 3.26 -28.04
N ALA A 185 5.02 3.16 -27.04
CA ALA A 185 4.23 1.98 -26.75
C ALA A 185 2.77 2.39 -26.65
N ASN A 186 1.89 1.61 -27.28
CA ASN A 186 0.47 1.86 -27.29
C ASN A 186 -0.26 0.69 -26.62
N LEU A 187 -1.06 1.02 -25.62
CA LEU A 187 -2.05 0.17 -24.99
C LEU A 187 -3.46 0.62 -25.44
N PRO A 188 -4.51 -0.21 -25.28
CA PRO A 188 -5.86 0.16 -25.71
C PRO A 188 -6.37 1.50 -25.17
N ASN A 189 -5.95 1.90 -23.97
CA ASN A 189 -6.39 3.10 -23.26
C ASN A 189 -5.24 4.03 -22.82
N ALA A 190 -4.02 3.78 -23.29
CA ALA A 190 -2.86 4.56 -22.88
C ALA A 190 -1.79 4.59 -23.98
N ARG A 191 -1.08 5.71 -24.07
CA ARG A 191 0.10 5.82 -24.91
C ARG A 191 1.26 6.34 -24.08
N PHE A 192 2.40 5.70 -24.25
CA PHE A 192 3.64 6.08 -23.61
C PHE A 192 4.69 6.40 -24.68
N ARG A 193 5.54 7.38 -24.39
CA ARG A 193 6.63 7.77 -25.27
C ARG A 193 7.91 7.97 -24.49
N VAL A 194 9.04 7.68 -25.11
CA VAL A 194 10.36 8.07 -24.64
C VAL A 194 11.02 8.90 -25.73
N ASN A 195 11.30 10.14 -25.42
CA ASN A 195 11.94 11.08 -26.35
C ASN A 195 13.41 11.26 -25.96
N ARG A 196 14.28 11.49 -26.95
CA ARG A 196 15.65 11.93 -26.71
C ARG A 196 15.67 13.44 -26.47
N VAL A 197 16.27 13.87 -25.36
CA VAL A 197 16.39 15.29 -24.96
C VAL A 197 17.84 15.80 -25.10
N GLY A 198 18.72 14.98 -25.69
CA GLY A 198 20.12 15.27 -25.98
C GLY A 198 20.78 14.09 -26.69
N ALA A 199 22.11 14.03 -26.70
CA ALA A 199 22.85 12.91 -27.29
C ALA A 199 22.47 11.57 -26.62
N ASP A 200 22.52 11.53 -25.29
CA ASP A 200 22.35 10.29 -24.51
C ASP A 200 21.38 10.45 -23.33
N ARG A 201 20.45 11.41 -23.42
CA ARG A 201 19.46 11.67 -22.36
C ARG A 201 18.05 11.44 -22.82
N PHE A 202 17.24 10.83 -21.97
CA PHE A 202 15.91 10.35 -22.30
C PHE A 202 14.88 10.92 -21.33
N GLN A 203 13.72 11.28 -21.85
CA GLN A 203 12.58 11.67 -21.03
C GLN A 203 11.35 10.89 -21.47
N ALA A 204 10.71 10.26 -20.50
CA ALA A 204 9.50 9.50 -20.68
C ALA A 204 8.26 10.39 -20.50
N VAL A 205 7.20 10.02 -21.22
CA VAL A 205 5.94 10.76 -21.28
C VAL A 205 4.78 9.79 -21.17
N ASP A 206 3.86 10.11 -20.26
CA ASP A 206 2.57 9.45 -20.09
C ASP A 206 1.48 10.30 -20.75
N CYS A 207 1.07 9.90 -21.96
CA CYS A 207 0.13 10.66 -22.78
C CYS A 207 -1.32 10.57 -22.27
N ARG A 208 -1.60 9.84 -21.18
CA ARG A 208 -2.91 9.93 -20.50
C ARG A 208 -3.13 11.30 -19.87
N PHE A 209 -2.06 12.04 -19.60
CA PHE A 209 -2.11 13.35 -18.99
C PHE A 209 -1.81 14.46 -20.01
N SER A 210 -2.43 15.63 -19.82
CA SER A 210 -2.11 16.86 -20.55
C SER A 210 -0.66 17.29 -20.33
N TYR A 211 -0.06 17.99 -21.28
CA TYR A 211 1.34 18.45 -21.22
C TYR A 211 1.66 19.35 -20.02
N THR A 212 0.67 20.04 -19.47
CA THR A 212 0.79 20.89 -18.27
C THR A 212 0.68 20.12 -16.96
N HIS A 213 0.25 18.86 -17.01
CA HIS A 213 0.04 18.07 -15.81
C HIS A 213 1.37 17.59 -15.23
N ARG A 214 1.53 17.67 -13.90
CA ARG A 214 2.76 17.24 -13.21
C ARG A 214 3.15 15.79 -13.45
N LEU A 215 2.16 14.93 -13.72
CA LEU A 215 2.39 13.51 -14.01
C LEU A 215 2.67 13.26 -15.49
N HIS A 216 2.70 14.26 -16.37
CA HIS A 216 2.87 14.02 -17.80
C HIS A 216 4.27 13.50 -18.14
N GLN A 217 5.30 14.03 -17.50
CA GLN A 217 6.70 13.77 -17.84
C GLN A 217 7.44 13.11 -16.68
N SER A 218 8.42 12.30 -17.02
CA SER A 218 9.40 11.80 -16.06
C SER A 218 10.50 12.84 -15.80
N PRO A 219 11.32 12.62 -14.75
CA PRO A 219 12.69 13.13 -14.71
C PRO A 219 13.47 12.73 -15.97
N ILE A 220 14.59 13.41 -16.23
CA ILE A 220 15.50 13.05 -17.32
C ILE A 220 16.38 11.88 -16.84
N PHE A 221 16.49 10.85 -17.66
CA PHE A 221 17.32 9.68 -17.43
C PHE A 221 18.54 9.67 -18.36
N ASP A 222 19.62 9.07 -17.89
CA ASP A 222 20.88 8.95 -18.65
C ASP A 222 20.90 7.75 -19.60
N SER A 223 19.85 6.94 -19.62
CA SER A 223 19.70 5.83 -20.56
C SER A 223 18.24 5.54 -20.90
N LEU A 224 18.04 4.79 -21.99
CA LEU A 224 16.71 4.45 -22.51
C LEU A 224 15.95 3.51 -21.56
N GLU A 225 16.66 2.56 -20.94
CA GLU A 225 16.06 1.50 -20.14
C GLU A 225 15.28 2.02 -18.92
N PRO A 226 15.83 2.90 -18.04
CA PRO A 226 15.07 3.53 -16.95
C PRO A 226 13.88 4.35 -17.45
N ALA A 227 14.01 5.02 -18.60
CA ALA A 227 12.92 5.78 -19.19
C ALA A 227 11.77 4.86 -19.67
N GLN A 228 12.09 3.71 -20.26
CA GLN A 228 11.09 2.70 -20.62
C GLN A 228 10.47 2.07 -19.38
N ARG A 229 11.27 1.67 -18.39
CA ARG A 229 10.78 1.13 -17.11
C ARG A 229 9.84 2.10 -16.39
N TRP A 230 10.12 3.39 -16.43
CA TRP A 230 9.22 4.41 -15.89
C TRP A 230 7.83 4.35 -16.54
N CYS A 231 7.76 4.18 -17.86
CA CYS A 231 6.50 3.99 -18.57
C CYS A 231 5.81 2.68 -18.19
N GLU A 232 6.56 1.58 -18.08
CA GLU A 232 6.04 0.26 -17.72
C GLU A 232 5.42 0.24 -16.33
N VAL A 233 6.08 0.87 -15.35
CA VAL A 233 5.54 1.05 -14.00
C VAL A 233 4.22 1.80 -14.04
N ARG A 234 4.14 2.88 -14.82
CA ARG A 234 2.93 3.69 -14.91
C ARG A 234 1.83 3.04 -15.74
N ALA A 235 2.18 2.15 -16.66
CA ALA A 235 1.23 1.31 -17.36
C ALA A 235 0.56 0.28 -16.42
N ALA A 236 1.26 -0.14 -15.36
CA ALA A 236 0.69 -0.93 -14.25
C ALA A 236 -0.13 -0.08 -13.24
N CYS A 237 -0.29 1.22 -13.49
CA CYS A 237 -1.11 2.11 -12.67
C CYS A 237 -2.42 2.49 -13.37
N GLN A 238 -3.50 2.52 -12.59
CA GLN A 238 -4.76 3.13 -12.96
C GLN A 238 -4.72 4.64 -12.67
N VAL A 239 -5.33 5.44 -13.55
CA VAL A 239 -5.56 6.87 -13.30
C VAL A 239 -6.85 7.02 -12.52
N GLU A 240 -6.80 7.73 -11.40
CA GLU A 240 -7.97 8.09 -10.61
C GLU A 240 -8.13 9.62 -10.58
N GLY A 241 -9.37 10.10 -10.65
CA GLY A 241 -9.66 11.53 -10.73
C GLY A 241 -9.42 12.14 -12.13
N GLU A 242 -9.52 13.45 -12.22
CA GLU A 242 -9.44 14.19 -13.49
C GLU A 242 -8.67 15.51 -13.34
N GLY A 243 -8.09 15.99 -14.43
CA GLY A 243 -7.39 17.27 -14.45
C GLY A 243 -6.26 17.34 -13.43
N ALA A 244 -6.24 18.39 -12.60
CA ALA A 244 -5.17 18.65 -11.63
C ALA A 244 -5.18 17.72 -10.40
N THR A 245 -6.31 17.06 -10.12
CA THR A 245 -6.45 16.16 -8.97
C THR A 245 -6.13 14.71 -9.33
N ALA A 246 -5.80 14.43 -10.59
CA ALA A 246 -5.54 13.09 -11.05
C ALA A 246 -4.32 12.47 -10.33
N THR A 247 -4.51 11.24 -9.84
CA THR A 247 -3.51 10.43 -9.14
C THR A 247 -3.29 9.12 -9.89
N LEU A 248 -2.21 8.43 -9.53
CA LEU A 248 -1.93 7.08 -10.01
C LEU A 248 -2.07 6.10 -8.87
N HIS A 249 -2.85 5.06 -9.10
CA HIS A 249 -2.99 3.94 -8.18
C HIS A 249 -2.35 2.70 -8.83
N TYR A 250 -1.30 2.15 -8.22
CA TYR A 250 -0.65 0.95 -8.73
C TYR A 250 -1.57 -0.27 -8.54
N VAL A 251 -1.94 -0.91 -9.64
CA VAL A 251 -2.84 -2.09 -9.66
C VAL A 251 -2.11 -3.36 -10.07
N GLY A 252 -0.81 -3.26 -10.40
CA GLY A 252 0.01 -4.39 -10.84
C GLY A 252 -0.05 -4.63 -12.35
N PRO A 253 0.84 -5.48 -12.88
CA PRO A 253 0.80 -5.89 -14.28
C PRO A 253 -0.47 -6.70 -14.57
N ILE A 254 -1.12 -6.38 -15.67
CA ILE A 254 -2.28 -7.09 -16.20
C ILE A 254 -1.77 -8.34 -16.94
N PRO A 255 -2.26 -9.56 -16.61
CA PRO A 255 -1.93 -10.75 -17.38
C PRO A 255 -2.47 -10.62 -18.81
N PHE A 256 -1.60 -10.82 -19.80
CA PHE A 256 -1.94 -10.85 -21.22
C PHE A 256 -2.50 -12.19 -21.67
#